data_AF-A0A8T5BSR7-F1
#
_entry.id   AF-A0A8T5BSR7-F1
#
_cell.length_a   1.000
_cell.length_b   1.000
_cell.length_c   1.000
_cell.angle_alpha   90.00
_cell.angle_beta   90.00
_cell.angle_gamma   90.00
#
_symmetry.space_group_name_H-M   'P 1'
#
loop_
_entity.id
_entity.type
_entity.pdbx_description
1 polymer ?
#
loop_
_entity_poly.entity_id
_entity_poly.type
_entity_poly.pdbx_seq_one_letter_code
_entity_poly.pdbx_strand_id
1 'polypeptide(L)'
;MTKRYVHSSARDVEETVLEIHGLKPSSKSDGFLKVTECPRCGRKNAPDAARCGYCGYVLDKELAIKIEEEERMKDEAIIRRIENLEKLVHALLNVSPVKPASAPQALSTTFPGRTSG
;
A
#
# COMPACT_ATOMS: atom_id res chain seq x y z
N MET A 1 -59.05 35.91 12.49
CA MET A 1 -58.11 35.03 11.76
C MET A 1 -58.06 35.45 10.31
N THR A 2 -56.90 35.89 9.83
CA THR A 2 -56.64 36.30 8.43
C THR A 2 -56.39 35.07 7.57
N LYS A 3 -57.17 34.89 6.50
CA LYS A 3 -56.96 33.79 5.53
C LYS A 3 -55.92 34.24 4.50
N ARG A 4 -54.78 33.56 4.43
CA ARG A 4 -53.77 33.76 3.38
C ARG A 4 -54.11 32.81 2.23
N TYR A 5 -54.54 33.35 1.09
CA TYR A 5 -54.77 32.56 -0.11
C TYR A 5 -53.42 32.22 -0.75
N VAL A 6 -53.16 30.94 -0.95
CA VAL A 6 -51.97 30.44 -1.65
C VAL A 6 -52.43 29.91 -3.00
N HIS A 7 -51.87 30.47 -4.07
CA HIS A 7 -52.13 30.01 -5.43
C HIS A 7 -50.95 29.14 -5.84
N SER A 8 -51.01 27.84 -5.52
CA SER A 8 -50.08 26.88 -6.10
C SER A 8 -50.53 26.61 -7.53
N SER A 9 -49.66 26.81 -8.51
CA SER A 9 -50.01 26.47 -9.89
C SER A 9 -50.07 24.95 -10.02
N ALA A 10 -50.98 24.44 -10.86
CA ALA A 10 -51.08 23.00 -11.11
C ALA A 10 -49.75 22.41 -11.60
N ARG A 11 -48.96 23.21 -12.35
CA ARG A 11 -47.63 22.84 -12.83
C ARG A 11 -46.63 22.60 -11.69
N ASP A 12 -46.65 23.43 -10.65
CA ASP A 12 -45.76 23.26 -9.49
C ASP A 12 -46.09 21.98 -8.72
N VAL A 13 -47.38 21.64 -8.64
CA VAL A 13 -47.84 20.39 -8.02
C VAL A 13 -47.43 19.19 -8.87
N GLU A 14 -47.64 19.25 -10.19
CA GLU A 14 -47.25 18.18 -11.11
C GLU A 14 -45.73 17.94 -11.11
N GLU A 15 -44.93 19.01 -11.10
CA GLU A 15 -43.48 18.92 -11.08
C GLU A 15 -42.97 18.30 -9.77
N THR A 16 -43.50 18.73 -8.62
CA THR A 16 -43.13 18.15 -7.32
C THR A 16 -43.54 16.68 -7.20
N VAL A 17 -44.71 16.30 -7.71
CA VAL A 17 -45.13 14.90 -7.76
C VAL A 17 -44.18 14.06 -8.61
N LEU A 18 -43.81 14.54 -9.79
CA LEU A 18 -42.88 13.84 -10.69
C LEU A 18 -41.47 13.71 -10.07
N GLU A 19 -40.99 14.73 -9.35
CA GLU A 19 -39.72 14.68 -8.61
C GLU A 19 -39.75 13.64 -7.48
N ILE A 20 -40.82 13.59 -6.68
CA ILE A 20 -40.97 12.64 -5.57
C ILE A 20 -40.96 11.19 -6.08
N HIS A 21 -41.57 10.95 -7.25
CA HIS A 21 -41.60 9.64 -7.88
C HIS A 21 -40.34 9.33 -8.70
N GLY A 22 -39.36 10.24 -8.74
CA GLY A 22 -38.11 10.06 -9.50
C GLY A 22 -38.31 10.03 -11.02
N LEU A 23 -39.48 10.46 -11.51
CA LEU A 23 -39.82 10.50 -12.94
C LEU A 23 -39.29 11.76 -13.63
N LYS A 24 -38.84 12.76 -12.85
CA LYS A 24 -38.18 13.97 -13.34
C LYS A 24 -36.96 14.27 -12.46
N PRO A 25 -35.80 14.59 -13.05
CA PRO A 25 -34.64 15.03 -12.27
C PRO A 25 -34.97 16.35 -11.59
N SER A 26 -34.66 16.45 -10.30
CA SER A 26 -34.85 17.69 -9.55
C SER A 26 -34.00 18.80 -10.18
N SER A 27 -34.57 19.98 -10.42
CA SER A 27 -33.89 21.13 -11.03
C SER A 27 -32.75 21.74 -10.19
N LYS A 28 -32.36 21.09 -9.08
CA LYS A 28 -31.24 21.48 -8.22
C LYS A 28 -29.90 21.10 -8.87
N SER A 29 -29.48 21.95 -9.81
CA SER A 29 -28.10 22.16 -10.26
C SER A 29 -27.06 21.11 -9.84
N ASP A 30 -26.76 20.17 -10.73
CA ASP A 30 -25.63 19.24 -10.65
C ASP A 30 -24.25 19.92 -10.83
N GLY A 31 -24.14 21.22 -10.47
CA GLY A 31 -22.97 22.05 -10.72
C GLY A 31 -22.06 22.30 -9.51
N PHE A 32 -22.37 21.71 -8.34
CA PHE A 32 -21.51 21.86 -7.17
C PHE A 32 -20.44 20.78 -7.18
N LEU A 33 -19.17 21.20 -7.19
CA LEU A 33 -18.02 20.37 -6.83
C LEU A 33 -18.33 19.64 -5.53
N LYS A 34 -18.78 18.38 -5.62
CA LYS A 34 -19.18 17.59 -4.46
C LYS A 34 -17.92 17.29 -3.66
N VAL A 35 -17.83 17.91 -2.50
CA VAL A 35 -16.77 17.68 -1.52
C VAL A 35 -16.78 16.20 -1.15
N THR A 36 -15.66 15.50 -1.36
CA THR A 36 -15.54 14.06 -1.13
C THR A 36 -15.34 13.80 0.36
N GLU A 37 -16.23 13.06 1.00
CA GLU A 37 -16.09 12.65 2.40
C GLU A 37 -15.26 11.37 2.53
N CYS A 38 -14.30 11.37 3.45
CA CYS A 38 -13.46 10.21 3.70
C CYS A 38 -14.27 9.12 4.43
N PRO A 39 -14.38 7.89 3.89
CA PRO A 39 -15.14 6.80 4.53
C PRO A 39 -14.48 6.31 5.83
N ARG A 40 -13.17 6.58 6.02
CA ARG A 40 -12.42 6.14 7.20
C ARG A 40 -12.54 7.08 8.40
N CYS A 41 -12.51 8.40 8.17
CA CYS A 41 -12.46 9.39 9.24
C CYS A 41 -13.56 10.46 9.18
N GLY A 42 -14.43 10.42 8.17
CA GLY A 42 -15.53 11.38 7.97
C GLY A 42 -15.09 12.79 7.53
N ARG A 43 -13.80 13.03 7.32
CA ARG A 43 -13.31 14.36 6.92
C ARG A 43 -13.65 14.66 5.46
N LYS A 44 -14.17 15.86 5.23
CA LYS A 44 -14.38 16.48 3.92
C LYS A 44 -13.05 16.82 3.27
N ASN A 45 -12.80 16.28 2.07
CA ASN A 45 -11.64 16.58 1.24
C ASN A 45 -12.09 17.23 -0.08
N ALA A 46 -11.14 17.84 -0.79
CA ALA A 46 -11.38 18.34 -2.14
C ALA A 46 -11.86 17.20 -3.06
N PRO A 47 -12.69 17.50 -4.07
CA PRO A 47 -13.19 16.49 -5.03
C PRO A 47 -12.05 15.73 -5.72
N ASP A 48 -10.95 16.44 -6.02
CA ASP A 48 -9.79 15.89 -6.73
C ASP A 48 -8.69 15.36 -5.80
N ALA A 49 -8.96 15.24 -4.50
CA ALA A 49 -7.97 14.75 -3.54
C ALA A 49 -7.79 13.22 -3.68
N ALA A 50 -6.62 12.79 -4.14
CA ALA A 50 -6.24 11.38 -4.20
C ALA A 50 -6.21 10.68 -2.83
N ARG A 51 -5.84 11.42 -1.77
CA ARG A 51 -5.72 10.93 -0.39
C ARG A 51 -6.37 11.90 0.58
N CYS A 52 -6.87 11.38 1.69
CA CYS A 52 -7.33 12.20 2.80
C CYS A 52 -6.15 12.88 3.48
N GLY A 53 -6.19 14.22 3.57
CA GLY A 53 -5.12 15.02 4.21
C GLY A 53 -5.02 14.85 5.74
N TYR A 54 -5.93 14.08 6.37
CA TYR A 54 -5.94 13.84 7.81
C TYR A 54 -5.51 12.41 8.17
N CYS A 55 -6.14 11.39 7.60
CA CYS A 55 -5.87 10.00 7.96
C CYS A 55 -5.06 9.22 6.90
N GLY A 56 -4.72 9.86 5.77
CA GLY A 56 -3.93 9.26 4.69
C GLY A 56 -4.69 8.25 3.80
N TYR A 57 -5.96 8.00 4.06
CA TYR A 57 -6.76 7.03 3.28
C TYR A 57 -6.86 7.44 1.81
N VAL A 58 -6.66 6.50 0.89
CA VAL A 58 -6.77 6.72 -0.55
C VAL A 58 -8.25 6.86 -0.92
N LEU A 59 -8.64 8.02 -1.45
CA LEU A 59 -10.02 8.32 -1.83
C LEU A 59 -10.31 7.93 -3.28
N ASP A 60 -9.27 7.97 -4.12
CA ASP A 60 -9.35 7.58 -5.51
C ASP A 60 -9.17 6.05 -5.66
N LYS A 61 -10.22 5.41 -6.20
CA LYS A 61 -10.26 3.96 -6.41
C LYS A 61 -9.18 3.49 -7.38
N GLU A 62 -8.90 4.25 -8.44
CA GLU A 62 -7.90 3.84 -9.43
C GLU A 62 -6.49 3.87 -8.84
N LEU A 63 -6.19 4.90 -8.04
CA LEU A 63 -4.92 4.99 -7.33
C LEU A 63 -4.80 3.90 -6.26
N ALA A 64 -5.88 3.54 -5.58
CA ALA A 64 -5.86 2.45 -4.60
C ALA A 64 -5.48 1.12 -5.26
N ILE A 65 -6.10 0.79 -6.40
CA ILE A 65 -5.82 -0.45 -7.15
C ILE A 65 -4.35 -0.48 -7.63
N LYS A 66 -3.84 0.62 -8.18
CA LYS A 66 -2.44 0.70 -8.65
C LYS A 66 -1.43 0.48 -7.52
N ILE A 67 -1.67 1.09 -6.36
CA ILE A 67 -0.80 0.93 -5.19
C ILE A 67 -0.80 -0.53 -4.73
N GLU A 68 -1.98 -1.14 -4.58
CA GLU A 68 -2.09 -2.55 -4.18
C GLU A 68 -1.39 -3.49 -5.18
N GLU A 69 -1.51 -3.23 -6.48
CA GLU A 69 -0.85 -4.03 -7.50
C GLU A 69 0.68 -3.88 -7.46
N GLU A 70 1.20 -2.65 -7.31
CA GLU A 70 2.64 -2.41 -7.14
C GLU A 70 3.20 -3.03 -5.86
N GLU A 71 2.48 -2.94 -4.74
CA GLU A 71 2.85 -3.56 -3.47
C GLU A 71 2.91 -5.08 -3.61
N ARG A 72 1.90 -5.69 -4.22
CA ARG A 72 1.88 -7.13 -4.49
C ARG A 72 3.07 -7.58 -5.34
N MET A 73 3.41 -6.83 -6.39
CA MET A 73 4.57 -7.14 -7.24
C MET A 73 5.89 -7.05 -6.49
N LYS A 74 6.04 -6.06 -5.59
CA LYS A 74 7.22 -5.90 -4.72
C LYS A 74 7.31 -7.05 -3.73
N ASP A 75 6.20 -7.42 -3.10
CA ASP A 75 6.15 -8.52 -2.15
C ASP A 75 6.52 -9.85 -2.81
N GLU A 76 5.98 -10.13 -4.00
CA GLU A 76 6.36 -11.32 -4.77
C GLU A 76 7.86 -11.33 -5.10
N ALA A 77 8.44 -10.18 -5.46
CA ALA A 77 9.87 -10.08 -5.75
C ALA A 77 10.74 -10.31 -4.48
N ILE A 78 10.31 -9.76 -3.34
CA ILE A 78 10.98 -9.94 -2.05
C ILE A 78 10.93 -11.41 -1.62
N ILE A 79 9.75 -12.05 -1.70
CA ILE A 79 9.57 -13.47 -1.36
C ILE A 79 10.50 -14.34 -2.21
N ARG A 80 10.51 -14.14 -3.54
CA ARG A 80 11.43 -14.85 -4.44
C ARG A 80 12.89 -14.64 -4.05
N ARG A 81 13.26 -13.42 -3.64
CA ARG A 81 14.63 -13.13 -3.21
C ARG A 81 14.97 -13.87 -1.92
N ILE A 82 14.06 -13.91 -0.96
CA ILE A 82 14.24 -14.61 0.32
C ILE A 82 14.40 -16.11 0.08
N GLU A 83 13.52 -16.73 -0.71
CA GLU A 83 13.61 -18.17 -1.05
C GLU A 83 14.94 -18.52 -1.73
N ASN A 84 15.44 -17.65 -2.62
CA ASN A 84 16.73 -17.85 -3.27
C ASN A 84 17.89 -17.75 -2.27
N LEU A 85 17.82 -16.78 -1.34
CA LEU A 85 18.82 -16.64 -0.29
C LEU A 85 18.82 -17.84 0.66
N GLU A 86 17.64 -18.34 1.04
CA GLU A 86 17.48 -19.53 1.87
C GLU A 86 18.18 -20.75 1.24
N LYS A 87 17.94 -21.00 -0.05
CA LYS A 87 18.62 -22.08 -0.79
C LYS A 87 20.15 -21.93 -0.79
N LEU A 88 20.65 -20.71 -0.99
CA LEU A 88 22.10 -20.44 -0.96
C LEU A 88 22.71 -20.66 0.42
N VAL A 89 22.04 -20.21 1.47
CA VAL A 89 22.49 -20.41 2.86
C VAL A 89 22.54 -21.91 3.18
N HIS A 90 21.50 -22.67 2.82
CA HIS A 90 21.52 -24.12 3.00
C HIS A 90 22.66 -24.80 2.22
N ALA A 91 22.91 -24.39 0.98
CA ALA A 91 24.02 -24.92 0.19
C ALA A 91 25.38 -24.63 0.85
N LEU A 92 25.59 -23.43 1.39
CA LEU A 92 26.83 -23.07 2.09
C LEU A 92 27.02 -23.84 3.40
N LEU A 93 25.95 -24.07 4.16
CA LEU A 93 26.02 -24.81 5.42
C LEU A 93 26.21 -26.33 5.20
N ASN A 94 25.69 -26.87 4.09
CA ASN A 94 25.78 -28.30 3.78
C ASN A 94 27.08 -28.70 3.07
N VAL A 95 27.90 -27.75 2.61
CA VAL A 95 29.24 -28.00 2.08
C VAL A 95 30.27 -27.71 3.18
N SER A 96 30.53 -28.71 4.02
CA SER A 96 31.82 -28.83 4.72
C SER A 96 32.21 -30.30 4.78
N PRO A 97 33.36 -30.65 4.18
CA PRO A 97 34.51 -30.84 5.04
C PRO A 97 35.77 -30.21 4.42
N VAL A 98 36.25 -29.09 4.98
CA VAL A 98 37.67 -28.75 4.81
C VAL A 98 38.45 -29.66 5.76
N LYS A 99 39.00 -30.72 5.17
CA LYS A 99 39.93 -31.67 5.78
C LYS A 99 41.04 -30.90 6.52
N PRO A 100 41.36 -31.19 7.80
CA PRO A 100 42.42 -30.48 8.48
C PRO A 100 43.74 -30.73 7.73
N ALA A 101 44.35 -29.64 7.26
CA ALA A 101 45.69 -29.68 6.69
C ALA A 101 46.64 -30.29 7.74
N SER A 102 47.30 -31.37 7.35
CA SER A 102 48.35 -32.03 8.14
C SER A 102 49.40 -31.00 8.57
N ALA A 103 49.70 -30.97 9.87
CA ALA A 103 50.71 -30.11 10.47
C ALA A 103 52.08 -30.30 9.76
N PRO A 104 52.84 -29.21 9.51
CA PRO A 104 54.19 -29.35 8.98
C PRO A 104 55.08 -29.99 10.05
N GLN A 105 55.82 -31.03 9.66
CA GLN A 105 56.79 -31.68 10.52
C GLN A 105 57.87 -30.67 10.93
N ALA A 106 58.11 -30.57 12.24
CA ALA A 106 59.19 -29.75 12.78
C ALA A 106 60.53 -30.24 12.23
N LEU A 107 61.18 -29.41 11.40
CA LEU A 107 62.58 -29.56 11.05
C LEU A 107 63.40 -29.32 12.32
N SER A 108 63.86 -30.41 12.95
CA SER A 108 64.85 -30.38 14.01
C SER A 108 66.21 -30.00 13.41
N THR A 109 66.53 -28.70 13.42
CA THR A 109 67.89 -28.24 13.18
C THR A 109 68.75 -28.64 14.37
N THR A 110 69.56 -29.68 14.20
CA THR A 110 70.66 -30.01 15.11
C THR A 110 71.68 -28.87 15.08
N PHE A 111 71.86 -28.20 16.22
CA PHE A 111 72.94 -27.24 16.44
C PHE A 111 74.21 -28.03 16.77
N PRO A 112 75.32 -27.92 16.01
CA PRO A 112 76.57 -28.55 16.42
C PRO A 112 77.16 -27.74 17.58
N GLY A 113 77.24 -28.39 18.74
CA GLY A 113 77.87 -27.87 19.94
C GLY A 113 79.34 -27.54 19.68
N ARG A 114 79.70 -26.30 19.99
CA ARG A 114 81.06 -25.77 20.04
C ARG A 114 81.78 -26.41 21.22
N THR A 115 82.66 -27.37 20.99
CA THR A 115 83.55 -27.89 22.04
C THR A 115 84.67 -26.90 22.29
N SER A 116 84.69 -26.37 23.51
CA SER A 116 85.84 -25.72 24.16
C SER A 116 86.92 -26.76 24.47
N GLY A 117 88.17 -26.49 24.09
CA GLY A 117 89.35 -27.30 24.41
C GLY A 117 90.52 -26.93 23.52
#